data_AF-A0A9E6EZC3-F1
#
_entry.id   AF-A0A9E6EZC3-F1
#
_cell.length_a   1.000
_cell.length_b   1.000
_cell.length_c   1.000
_cell.angle_alpha   90.00
_cell.angle_beta   90.00
_cell.angle_gamma   90.00
#
_symmetry.space_group_name_H-M   'P 1'
#
loop_
_entity.id
_entity.type
_entity.pdbx_description
1 polymer ?
#
loop_
_entity_poly.entity_id
_entity_poly.type
_entity_poly.pdbx_seq_one_letter_code
_entity_poly.pdbx_strand_id
1 'polypeptide(L)'
;MSRDDRNKRTPEALGTIGKVTLEKLESLASKIRDGIATEADRLNHEILREIVALAMNRVSVKQNESAVETGGDAWTERTASHYPHIRLHGGALEDDPLKMKI
;
A
#
# COMPACT_ATOMS: atom_id res chain seq x y z
N MET A 1 27.01 3.84 14.93
CA MET A 1 25.83 3.18 14.31
C MET A 1 25.50 3.94 13.04
N SER A 2 25.60 3.32 11.87
CA SER A 2 25.28 3.98 10.59
C SER A 2 23.81 4.41 10.58
N ARG A 3 23.52 5.57 9.96
CA ARG A 3 22.17 6.14 9.81
C ARG A 3 21.23 5.27 8.95
N ASP A 4 21.75 4.20 8.32
CA ASP A 4 21.06 3.35 7.34
C ASP A 4 20.06 2.34 7.91
N ASP A 5 20.04 2.09 9.23
CA ASP A 5 19.26 0.97 9.79
C ASP A 5 17.91 1.36 10.41
N ARG A 6 17.51 2.64 10.35
CA ARG A 6 16.28 3.12 11.02
C ARG A 6 15.00 2.57 10.42
N ASN A 7 15.06 2.11 9.17
CA ASN A 7 13.91 1.56 8.44
C ASN A 7 13.89 0.03 8.44
N LYS A 8 14.90 -0.64 9.01
CA LYS A 8 14.85 -2.09 9.23
C LYS A 8 14.12 -2.34 10.54
N ARG A 9 12.87 -2.78 10.40
CA ARG A 9 12.02 -3.19 11.51
C ARG A 9 11.74 -4.67 11.38
N THR A 10 11.63 -5.35 12.52
CA THR A 10 11.20 -6.76 12.54
C THR A 10 9.79 -6.87 11.97
N PRO A 11 9.39 -8.03 11.41
CA PRO A 11 8.02 -8.25 10.95
C PRO A 11 6.97 -7.96 12.03
N GLU A 12 7.28 -8.31 13.29
CA GLU A 12 6.43 -7.99 14.45
C GLU A 12 6.27 -6.48 14.66
N ALA A 13 7.37 -5.72 14.59
CA ALA A 13 7.32 -4.26 14.73
C ALA A 13 6.55 -3.62 13.57
N LEU A 14 6.72 -4.11 12.33
CA LEU A 14 5.95 -3.65 11.18
C LEU A 14 4.45 -3.96 11.33
N GLY A 15 4.11 -5.15 11.83
CA GLY A 15 2.72 -5.54 12.12
C GLY A 15 2.09 -4.65 13.19
N THR A 16 2.83 -4.36 14.26
CA THR A 16 2.39 -3.44 15.32
C THR A 16 2.19 -2.02 14.80
N ILE A 17 3.13 -1.51 13.98
CA ILE A 17 3.00 -0.19 13.35
C ILE A 17 1.74 -0.14 12.49
N GLY A 18 1.53 -1.13 11.61
CA GLY A 18 0.34 -1.20 10.77
C GLY A 18 -0.96 -1.20 11.59
N LYS A 19 -1.00 -1.96 12.69
CA LYS A 19 -2.15 -1.96 13.61
C LYS A 19 -2.42 -0.58 14.21
N VAL A 20 -1.38 0.07 14.75
CA VAL A 20 -1.49 1.42 15.34
C VAL A 20 -1.90 2.47 14.29
N THR A 21 -1.40 2.35 13.05
CA THR A 21 -1.80 3.21 11.93
C THR A 21 -3.30 3.10 11.65
N LEU A 22 -3.86 1.88 11.62
CA LEU A 22 -5.30 1.65 11.42
C LEU A 22 -6.15 2.18 12.59
N GLU A 23 -5.72 1.94 13.83
CA GLU A 23 -6.37 2.46 15.03
C GLU A 23 -6.37 4.00 15.05
N LYS A 24 -5.25 4.62 14.65
CA LYS A 24 -5.15 6.07 14.55
C LYS A 24 -6.04 6.64 13.46
N LEU A 25 -6.13 5.95 12.32
CA LEU A 25 -7.01 6.35 11.22
C LEU A 25 -8.49 6.36 11.68
N GLU A 26 -8.95 5.31 12.35
CA GLU A 26 -10.32 5.26 12.90
C GLU A 26 -10.55 6.33 13.96
N SER A 27 -9.57 6.57 14.84
CA SER A 27 -9.64 7.64 15.85
C SER A 27 -9.81 9.03 15.22
N LEU A 28 -9.08 9.33 14.15
CA LEU A 28 -9.24 10.60 13.42
C LEU A 28 -10.58 10.67 12.68
N ALA A 29 -11.02 9.57 12.06
CA ALA A 29 -12.32 9.48 11.43
C ALA A 29 -13.45 9.78 12.43
N SER A 30 -13.35 9.26 13.67
CA SER A 30 -14.30 9.59 14.74
C SER A 30 -14.33 11.08 15.05
N LYS A 31 -13.18 11.72 15.28
CA LYS A 31 -13.11 13.17 15.53
C LYS A 31 -13.74 13.99 14.39
N ILE A 32 -13.54 13.56 13.14
CA ILE A 32 -14.11 14.22 11.96
C ILE A 32 -15.63 14.07 11.97
N ARG A 33 -16.16 12.86 12.23
CA ARG A 33 -17.61 12.61 12.35
C ARG A 33 -18.24 13.45 13.47
N ASP A 34 -17.54 13.58 14.59
CA ASP A 34 -18.02 14.32 15.77
C ASP A 34 -17.91 15.84 15.61
N GLY A 35 -17.33 16.33 14.50
CA GLY A 35 -17.22 17.76 14.21
C GLY A 35 -16.16 18.51 15.04
N ILE A 36 -15.30 17.78 15.76
CA ILE A 36 -14.28 18.33 16.66
C ILE A 36 -12.84 18.25 16.10
N ALA A 37 -12.70 17.78 14.86
CA ALA A 37 -11.40 17.67 14.20
C ALA A 37 -10.80 19.04 13.89
N THR A 38 -9.51 19.19 14.24
CA THR A 38 -8.68 20.30 13.77
C THR A 38 -8.27 20.09 12.31
N GLU A 39 -7.71 21.12 11.68
CA GLU A 39 -7.17 20.98 10.31
C GLU A 39 -6.03 19.96 10.24
N ALA A 40 -5.18 19.91 11.28
CA ALA A 40 -4.13 18.91 11.37
C ALA A 40 -4.70 17.49 11.51
N ASP A 41 -5.82 17.29 12.20
CA ASP A 41 -6.48 15.97 12.27
C ASP A 41 -6.98 15.54 10.88
N ARG A 42 -7.52 16.47 10.07
CA ARG A 42 -7.99 16.18 8.70
C ARG A 42 -6.85 15.80 7.76
N LEU A 43 -5.78 16.58 7.73
CA LEU A 43 -4.60 16.30 6.89
C LEU A 43 -3.95 14.96 7.28
N ASN A 44 -3.81 14.69 8.58
CA ASN A 44 -3.28 13.41 9.04
C ASN A 44 -4.20 12.24 8.66
N HIS A 45 -5.51 12.41 8.70
CA HIS A 45 -6.47 11.40 8.27
C HIS A 45 -6.31 11.10 6.78
N GLU A 46 -6.17 12.12 5.92
CA GLU A 46 -5.97 11.94 4.48
C GLU A 46 -4.69 11.18 4.17
N ILE A 47 -3.56 11.58 4.76
CA ILE A 47 -2.27 10.89 4.56
C ILE A 47 -2.33 9.45 5.05
N LEU A 48 -2.95 9.18 6.20
CA LEU A 48 -3.10 7.80 6.69
C LEU A 48 -3.99 6.95 5.78
N ARG A 49 -5.05 7.52 5.19
CA ARG A 49 -5.86 6.82 4.19
C ARG A 49 -5.04 6.46 2.95
N GLU A 50 -4.22 7.37 2.46
CA GLU A 50 -3.34 7.13 1.31
C GLU A 50 -2.33 6.00 1.63
N ILE A 51 -1.68 6.05 2.78
CA ILE A 51 -0.75 5.00 3.24
C ILE A 51 -1.43 3.63 3.29
N VAL A 52 -2.64 3.56 3.85
CA VAL A 52 -3.41 2.30 3.92
C VAL A 52 -3.77 1.80 2.52
N ALA A 53 -4.22 2.67 1.63
CA ALA A 53 -4.54 2.30 0.24
C ALA A 53 -3.31 1.74 -0.50
N LEU A 54 -2.16 2.41 -0.38
CA LEU A 54 -0.89 1.96 -0.95
C LEU A 54 -0.46 0.59 -0.40
N ALA A 55 -0.57 0.40 0.91
CA ALA A 55 -0.24 -0.87 1.55
C ALA A 55 -1.15 -2.02 1.07
N MET A 56 -2.46 -1.76 0.95
CA MET A 56 -3.42 -2.74 0.44
C MET A 56 -3.17 -3.08 -1.03
N ASN A 57 -2.90 -2.08 -1.86
CA ASN A 57 -2.53 -2.31 -3.26
C ASN A 57 -1.33 -3.25 -3.36
N ARG A 58 -0.31 -3.04 -2.52
CA ARG A 58 0.87 -3.90 -2.50
C ARG A 58 0.58 -5.34 -2.07
N VAL A 59 -0.33 -5.53 -1.10
CA VAL A 59 -0.79 -6.87 -0.70
C VAL A 59 -1.52 -7.54 -1.85
N SER A 60 -2.43 -6.83 -2.51
CA SER A 60 -3.20 -7.36 -3.65
C SER A 60 -2.29 -7.73 -4.82
N VAL A 61 -1.30 -6.91 -5.16
CA VAL A 61 -0.30 -7.23 -6.20
C VAL A 61 0.43 -8.52 -5.88
N LYS A 62 0.96 -8.64 -4.65
CA LYS A 62 1.68 -9.85 -4.22
C LYS A 62 0.80 -11.12 -4.29
N GLN A 63 -0.46 -11.00 -3.90
CA GLN A 63 -1.43 -12.12 -3.99
C GLN A 63 -1.70 -12.50 -5.45
N ASN A 64 -1.82 -11.50 -6.33
CA ASN A 64 -2.07 -11.70 -7.75
C ASN A 64 -0.89 -12.36 -8.46
N GLU A 65 0.33 -11.92 -8.17
CA GLU A 65 1.57 -12.51 -8.68
C GLU A 65 1.70 -13.97 -8.23
N SER A 66 1.44 -14.25 -6.94
CA SER A 66 1.46 -15.62 -6.41
C SER A 66 0.39 -16.53 -7.05
N ALA A 67 -0.77 -15.99 -7.41
CA ALA A 67 -1.80 -16.74 -8.14
C ALA A 67 -1.31 -17.16 -9.53
N VAL A 68 -0.62 -16.26 -10.26
CA VAL A 68 -0.03 -16.58 -11.57
C VAL A 68 1.05 -17.66 -11.45
N GLU A 69 1.95 -17.52 -10.48
CA GLU A 69 3.04 -18.49 -10.24
C GLU A 69 2.51 -19.90 -9.93
N THR A 70 1.34 -19.99 -9.29
CA THR A 70 0.69 -21.26 -8.93
C THR A 70 -0.28 -21.78 -9.99
N GLY A 71 -0.34 -21.13 -11.16
CA GLY A 71 -1.19 -21.54 -12.29
C GLY A 71 -2.66 -21.17 -12.14
N GLY A 72 -2.98 -20.27 -11.21
CA GLY A 72 -4.31 -19.67 -11.04
C GLY A 72 -4.51 -18.44 -11.93
N ASP A 73 -5.75 -17.97 -11.99
CA ASP A 73 -6.11 -16.77 -12.76
C ASP A 73 -5.72 -15.49 -12.02
N ALA A 74 -4.93 -14.64 -12.67
CA ALA A 74 -4.67 -13.29 -12.19
C ALA A 74 -5.87 -12.37 -12.46
N TRP A 75 -6.23 -11.58 -11.45
CA TRP A 75 -7.08 -10.42 -11.65
C TRP A 75 -6.32 -9.37 -12.47
N THR A 76 -6.91 -8.96 -13.60
CA THR A 76 -6.40 -7.88 -14.44
C THR A 76 -7.48 -6.84 -14.59
N GLU A 77 -7.20 -5.60 -14.20
CA GLU A 77 -8.12 -4.49 -14.46
C GLU A 77 -8.03 -4.13 -15.96
N ARG A 78 -8.96 -4.64 -16.76
CA ARG A 78 -9.01 -4.33 -18.20
C ARG A 78 -9.66 -2.97 -18.43
N THR A 79 -8.85 -1.93 -18.64
CA THR A 79 -9.29 -0.80 -19.47
C THR A 79 -8.91 -1.06 -20.93
N ALA A 80 -9.91 -1.08 -21.82
CA ALA A 80 -9.87 -1.55 -23.21
C ALA A 80 -8.81 -0.94 -24.15
N SER A 81 -7.97 -0.01 -23.69
CA SER A 81 -6.96 0.69 -24.48
C SER A 81 -5.52 0.53 -23.96
N HIS A 82 -5.29 -0.23 -22.88
CA HIS A 82 -3.96 -0.41 -22.31
C HIS A 82 -3.60 -1.90 -22.27
N TYR A 83 -2.38 -2.23 -22.71
CA TYR A 83 -1.69 -3.45 -22.32
C TYR A 83 -1.81 -3.65 -20.80
N PRO A 84 -1.82 -4.88 -20.26
CA PRO A 84 -2.08 -5.15 -18.85
C PRO A 84 -0.96 -4.61 -17.97
N HIS A 85 -0.93 -3.30 -17.80
CA HIS A 85 -0.20 -2.60 -16.77
C HIS A 85 -1.15 -2.60 -15.59
N ILE A 86 -0.84 -3.37 -14.55
CA ILE A 86 -1.40 -3.17 -13.22
C ILE A 86 -1.24 -1.68 -12.94
N ARG A 87 -2.36 -0.94 -12.87
CA ARG A 87 -2.31 0.53 -12.85
C ARG A 87 -1.72 0.97 -11.51
N LEU A 88 -0.42 1.26 -11.54
CA LEU A 88 0.34 1.78 -10.42
C LEU A 88 -0.02 3.22 -10.13
N HIS A 89 -1.17 3.44 -9.49
CA HIS A 89 -1.27 4.56 -8.55
C HIS A 89 -0.73 4.06 -7.21
N GLY A 90 0.59 3.90 -7.15
CA GLY A 90 1.29 3.47 -5.93
C GLY A 90 2.37 2.40 -6.08
N GLY A 91 3.31 2.57 -7.02
CA GLY A 91 4.65 1.96 -7.00
C GLY A 91 4.73 0.42 -6.94
N ALA A 92 4.85 -0.22 -8.11
CA ALA A 92 5.39 -1.58 -8.19
C ALA A 92 6.82 -1.51 -7.67
N LEU A 93 7.23 -2.51 -6.91
CA LEU A 93 8.63 -2.62 -6.51
C LEU A 93 9.54 -3.20 -7.59
N GLU A 94 9.06 -3.37 -8.81
CA GLU A 94 9.76 -4.11 -9.86
C GLU A 94 9.63 -3.46 -11.25
N ASP A 95 9.69 -2.13 -11.34
CA ASP A 95 9.88 -1.42 -12.62
C ASP A 95 11.34 -1.56 -13.15
N ASP A 96 11.97 -2.72 -12.95
CA ASP A 96 13.19 -3.08 -13.65
C ASP A 96 12.78 -4.01 -14.82
N PRO A 97 12.92 -3.57 -16.09
CA PRO A 97 12.48 -4.38 -17.22
C PRO A 97 13.24 -5.70 -17.24
N LEU A 98 12.51 -6.82 -17.29
CA LEU A 98 13.08 -8.12 -17.60
C LEU A 98 13.90 -7.98 -18.88
N LYS A 99 15.22 -8.12 -18.76
CA LYS A 99 16.13 -8.16 -19.92
C LYS A 99 15.74 -9.37 -20.78
N MET A 100 14.87 -9.17 -21.75
CA MET A 100 14.67 -10.11 -22.84
C MET A 100 15.97 -10.12 -23.64
N LYS A 101 16.71 -11.24 -23.56
CA LYS A 101 17.74 -11.55 -24.54
C LYS A 101 17.02 -11.90 -25.85
N ILE A 102 17.17 -11.03 -26.86
CA ILE A 102 16.91 -11.35 -28.26
C ILE A 102 18.06 -12.22 -28.75
#